data_AF-A0A7W8MW51-F1
#
_entry.id   AF-A0A7W8MW51-F1
#
_cell.length_a   1.000
_cell.length_b   1.000
_cell.length_c   1.000
_cell.angle_alpha   90.00
_cell.angle_beta   90.00
_cell.angle_gamma   90.00
#
_symmetry.space_group_name_H-M   'P 1'
#
loop_
_entity.id
_entity.type
_entity.pdbx_description
1 polymer ?
#
loop_
_entity_poly.entity_id
_entity_poly.type
_entity_poly.pdbx_seq_one_letter_code
_entity_poly.pdbx_strand_id
1 'polypeptide(L)' 'MKWQEVRTLYPNQFVKLHILKSRLHGDKEIVEEVAVVGTVPDENATRELLQSKGNELVYHTRRIL' A
#
# COMPACT_ATOMS: atom_id res chain seq x y z
N MET A 1 1.01 1.77 -11.06
CA MET A 1 -0.41 2.17 -11.10
C MET A 1 -0.66 3.25 -10.07
N LYS A 2 -1.68 4.10 -10.27
CA LYS A 2 -2.04 5.11 -9.27
C LYS A 2 -2.64 4.43 -8.04
N TRP A 3 -2.47 5.02 -6.86
CA TRP A 3 -3.03 4.45 -5.62
C TRP A 3 -4.56 4.21 -5.70
N GLN A 4 -5.30 5.12 -6.34
CA GLN A 4 -6.74 4.99 -6.52
C GLN A 4 -7.13 3.74 -7.34
N GLU A 5 -6.33 3.38 -8.35
CA GLU A 5 -6.58 2.21 -9.20
C GLU A 5 -6.42 0.90 -8.40
N VAL A 6 -5.41 0.83 -7.51
CA VAL A 6 -5.20 -0.32 -6.62
C VAL A 6 -6.45 -0.60 -5.78
N ARG A 7 -7.06 0.45 -5.23
CA ARG A 7 -8.23 0.31 -4.36
C ARG A 7 -9.47 -0.19 -5.11
N THR A 8 -9.57 0.13 -6.40
CA THR A 8 -10.63 -0.38 -7.27
C THR A 8 -10.39 -1.85 -7.63
N LEU A 9 -9.14 -2.24 -7.92
CA LEU A 9 -8.78 -3.60 -8.33
C LEU A 9 -8.77 -4.60 -7.16
N TYR A 10 -8.39 -4.15 -5.97
CA TYR A 10 -8.25 -4.99 -4.77
C TYR A 10 -9.10 -4.43 -3.63
N PRO A 11 -10.45 -4.43 -3.74
CA PRO A 11 -11.29 -3.80 -2.73
C PRO A 11 -11.26 -4.56 -1.40
N ASN A 12 -11.33 -3.80 -0.29
CA ASN A 12 -11.54 -4.28 1.08
C ASN A 12 -10.62 -5.42 1.54
N GLN A 13 -9.33 -5.31 1.25
CA GLN A 13 -8.34 -6.30 1.67
C GLN A 13 -6.97 -5.65 1.86
N PHE A 14 -6.04 -6.37 2.49
CA PHE A 14 -4.64 -5.94 2.53
C PHE A 14 -3.94 -6.27 1.21
N VAL A 15 -3.08 -5.34 0.79
CA VAL A 15 -2.18 -5.52 -0.35
C VAL A 15 -0.76 -5.13 0.06
N LYS A 16 0.22 -5.87 -0.44
CA LYS A 16 1.63 -5.50 -0.38
C LYS A 16 1.99 -4.71 -1.64
N LEU A 17 2.68 -3.60 -1.42
CA LEU A 17 2.99 -2.61 -2.45
C LEU A 17 4.47 -2.25 -2.39
N HIS A 18 5.00 -1.85 -3.54
CA HIS A 18 6.28 -1.17 -3.64
C HIS A 18 6.04 0.27 -4.13
N ILE A 19 6.54 1.27 -3.39
CA ILE A 19 6.49 2.67 -3.81
C ILE A 19 7.43 2.87 -4.99
N LEU A 20 6.88 3.30 -6.12
CA LEU A 20 7.65 3.65 -7.32
C LEU A 20 7.97 5.14 -7.36
N LYS A 21 7.01 5.96 -6.90
CA LYS A 21 7.13 7.41 -6.91
C LYS A 21 6.36 8.03 -5.76
N SER A 22 7.04 8.92 -5.05
CA SER A 22 6.46 9.76 -4.01
C SER A 22 7.04 11.17 -4.08
N ARG A 23 6.38 12.11 -3.41
CA ARG A 23 6.88 13.47 -3.23
C ARG A 23 6.65 13.93 -1.79
N LEU A 24 7.58 14.71 -1.27
CA LEU A 24 7.38 15.38 0.01
C LEU A 24 6.50 16.62 -0.17
N HIS A 25 5.54 16.76 0.72
CA HIS A 25 4.68 17.94 0.84
C HIS A 25 4.60 18.33 2.32
N GLY A 26 5.51 19.22 2.75
CA GLY A 26 5.72 19.52 4.15
C GLY A 26 6.38 18.35 4.87
N ASP A 27 5.76 17.90 5.95
CA ASP A 27 6.14 16.73 6.75
C ASP A 27 5.53 15.41 6.24
N LYS A 28 4.75 15.47 5.16
CA LYS A 28 4.05 14.31 4.61
C LYS A 28 4.71 13.82 3.32
N GLU A 29 4.85 12.50 3.23
CA GLU A 29 5.14 11.83 1.97
C GLU A 29 3.83 11.49 1.26
N ILE A 30 3.68 11.99 0.03
CA ILE A 30 2.54 11.70 -0.84
C ILE A 30 2.97 10.66 -1.86
N VAL A 31 2.44 9.45 -1.71
CA VAL A 31 2.66 8.34 -2.66
C VAL A 31 1.81 8.57 -3.90
N GLU A 32 2.45 8.66 -5.06
CA GLU A 32 1.79 8.90 -6.35
C GLU A 32 1.56 7.59 -7.11
N GLU A 33 2.60 6.74 -7.17
CA GLU A 33 2.60 5.52 -7.94
C GLU A 33 3.16 4.34 -7.15
N VAL A 34 2.51 3.19 -7.32
CA VAL A 34 2.88 1.93 -6.68
C VAL A 34 2.87 0.77 -7.67
N ALA A 35 3.68 -0.25 -7.40
CA ALA A 35 3.53 -1.58 -7.94
C ALA A 35 2.83 -2.47 -6.90
N VAL A 36 1.86 -3.29 -7.34
CA VAL A 36 1.22 -4.29 -6.48
C VAL A 36 2.07 -5.54 -6.51
N VAL A 37 2.56 -5.97 -5.35
CA VAL A 37 3.28 -7.24 -5.19
C VAL A 37 2.28 -8.39 -5.08
N GLY A 38 1.22 -8.18 -4.30
CA GLY A 38 0.14 -9.16 -4.14
C GLY A 38 -0.81 -8.81 -3.00
N THR A 39 -1.86 -9.63 -2.86
CA THR A 39 -2.80 -9.56 -1.73
C THR A 39 -2.21 -10.22 -0.49
N VAL A 40 -2.56 -9.73 0.69
CA VAL A 40 -2.11 -10.27 1.97
C VAL A 40 -3.33 -10.70 2.80
N PRO A 41 -3.41 -11.93 3.30
CA PRO A 41 -4.47 -12.32 4.23
C PRO A 41 -4.41 -11.52 5.53
N ASP A 42 -5.56 -11.18 6.12
CA ASP A 42 -5.67 -10.39 7.35
C ASP A 42 -4.80 -10.91 8.50
N GLU A 43 -4.82 -12.23 8.75
CA GLU A 43 -4.01 -12.88 9.79
C GLU A 43 -2.49 -12.70 9.61
N ASN A 44 -2.04 -12.39 8.39
CA ASN A 44 -0.63 -12.22 8.05
C ASN A 44 -0.23 -10.74 7.88
N ALA A 45 -1.19 -9.81 7.85
CA ALA A 45 -0.95 -8.41 7.47
C ALA A 45 0.09 -7.72 8.36
N THR A 46 -0.02 -7.88 9.68
CA THR A 46 0.94 -7.30 10.64
C THR A 46 2.33 -7.90 10.47
N ARG A 47 2.42 -9.23 10.28
CA ARG A 47 3.72 -9.91 10.10
C ARG A 47 4.41 -9.44 8.82
N GLU A 48 3.66 -9.35 7.72
CA GLU A 48 4.17 -8.90 6.43
C GLU A 48 4.60 -7.41 6.48
N LEU A 49 3.84 -6.57 7.19
CA LEU A 49 4.19 -5.17 7.41
C LEU A 49 5.52 -5.04 8.17
N LEU A 50 5.71 -5.80 9.25
CA LEU A 50 6.95 -5.76 10.05
C LEU A 50 8.18 -6.27 9.29
N GLN A 51 7.96 -7.18 8.33
CA GLN A 51 9.02 -7.73 7.49
C GLN A 51 9.35 -6.83 6.27
N SER A 52 8.42 -5.95 5.89
CA SER A 52 8.63 -4.99 4.80
C SER A 52 9.79 -4.04 5.10
N LYS A 53 10.58 -3.70 4.08
CA LYS A 53 11.76 -2.83 4.18
C LYS A 53 11.76 -1.79 3.07
N GLY A 54 12.42 -0.65 3.35
CA GLY A 54 12.59 0.43 2.37
C GLY A 54 11.24 0.92 1.86
N ASN A 55 11.01 0.78 0.56
CA ASN A 55 9.82 1.28 -0.14
C ASN A 55 8.66 0.27 -0.17
N GLU A 56 8.74 -0.83 0.57
CA GLU A 56 7.65 -1.78 0.70
C GLU A 56 6.67 -1.37 1.82
N LEU A 57 5.38 -1.55 1.57
CA LEU A 57 4.34 -1.36 2.58
C LEU A 57 3.17 -2.33 2.39
N VAL A 58 2.49 -2.62 3.50
CA VAL A 58 1.22 -3.35 3.52
C VAL A 58 0.13 -2.37 3.92
N TYR A 59 -0.93 -2.29 3.12
CA TYR A 59 -2.02 -1.34 3.37
C TYR A 59 -3.38 -1.95 3.08
N HIS A 60 -4.38 -1.58 3.89
CA HIS A 60 -5.75 -2.02 3.71
C HIS A 60 -6.51 -1.08 2.77
N THR A 61 -7.11 -1.60 1.70
CA THR A 61 -7.73 -0.76 0.65
C THR A 61 -9.11 -0.19 1.00
N ARG A 62 -9.71 -0.62 2.12
CA ARG A 62 -11.00 -0.10 2.61
C ARG A 62 -10.96 1.41 2.83
N ARG A 63 -12.06 2.07 2.49
CA ARG A 63 -12.24 3.51 2.70
C ARG A 63 -12.59 3.71 4.18
N ILE A 64 -11.70 4.37 4.93
CA ILE A 64 -12.07 4.98 6.19
C ILE A 64 -12.81 6.27 5.79
N LEU A 65 -14.10 6.33 6.11
CA LEU A 65 -14.93 7.54 6.00
C LEU A 65 -14.65 8.44 7.19
#